data_AF-A0A7D5RVZ7-F1
#
_entry.id   AF-A0A7D5RVZ7-F1
#
_cell.length_a   1.000
_cell.length_b   1.000
_cell.length_c   1.000
_cell.angle_alpha   90.00
_cell.angle_beta   90.00
_cell.angle_gamma   90.00
#
_symmetry.space_group_name_H-M   'P 1'
#
loop_
_entity.id
_entity.type
_entity.pdbx_description
1 polymer ?
#
loop_
_entity_poly.entity_id
_entity_poly.type
_entity_poly.pdbx_seq_one_letter_code
_entity_poly.pdbx_strand_id
1 'polypeptide(L)'
;MAGQLGGPPVYYLNHGSRGEPCFLERSPIGKIRQIDKAKNLRFRDASTHLVVKLNGGISYFGDMSEQASVERGQFERLAQRIPEILPGYLSSELKTRSMLFLGHGLAEPDVGALIREYADSTSDRVGSWAVQLAPEQTIERQSWETRAQDWQKQGLTLLNDDLERFIAAFEIALERACAT
;
A
#
# COMPACT_ATOMS: atom_id res chain seq x y z
N MET A 1 -22.36 25.93 9.82
CA MET A 1 -21.74 25.16 8.73
C MET A 1 -21.42 23.79 9.27
N ALA A 2 -22.11 22.75 8.82
CA ALA A 2 -21.90 21.38 9.30
C ALA A 2 -20.57 20.85 8.75
N GLY A 3 -19.65 20.51 9.67
CA GLY A 3 -18.33 20.00 9.34
C GLY A 3 -18.40 18.71 8.53
N GLN A 4 -17.53 18.62 7.54
CA GLN A 4 -17.36 17.48 6.65
C GLN A 4 -16.76 16.31 7.46
N LEU A 5 -17.59 15.61 8.23
CA LEU A 5 -17.23 14.35 8.89
C LEU A 5 -17.26 13.25 7.84
N GLY A 6 -16.22 13.19 7.01
CA GLY A 6 -16.04 12.14 6.05
C GLY A 6 -14.56 11.90 5.83
N GLY A 7 -14.04 10.78 6.34
CA GLY A 7 -12.68 10.33 6.06
C GLY A 7 -12.43 10.05 4.57
N PRO A 8 -11.21 9.68 4.15
CA PRO A 8 -10.91 9.40 2.76
C PRO A 8 -11.76 8.24 2.21
N PRO A 9 -12.08 8.23 0.90
CA PRO A 9 -12.66 7.05 0.27
C PRO A 9 -11.71 5.85 0.40
N VAL A 10 -12.30 4.67 0.61
CA VAL A 10 -11.56 3.42 0.70
C VAL A 10 -11.89 2.57 -0.53
N TYR A 11 -10.86 2.08 -1.21
CA TYR A 11 -10.98 1.17 -2.34
C TYR A 11 -10.52 -0.23 -1.94
N TYR A 12 -11.37 -1.23 -2.19
CA TYR A 12 -11.05 -2.63 -1.98
C TYR A 12 -10.89 -3.30 -3.33
N LEU A 13 -9.80 -4.03 -3.53
CA LEU A 13 -9.73 -4.97 -4.63
C LEU A 13 -10.72 -6.11 -4.37
N ASN A 14 -11.53 -6.43 -5.39
CA ASN A 14 -12.48 -7.53 -5.37
C ASN A 14 -12.19 -8.42 -6.60
N HIS A 15 -12.13 -9.73 -6.36
CA HIS A 15 -11.80 -10.70 -7.42
C HIS A 15 -12.96 -10.99 -8.39
N GLY A 16 -14.15 -10.43 -8.15
CA GLY A 16 -15.32 -10.56 -9.00
C GLY A 16 -15.82 -12.01 -9.13
N SER A 17 -17.04 -12.20 -9.59
CA SER A 17 -17.58 -13.55 -9.88
C SER A 17 -17.11 -14.12 -11.22
N ARG A 18 -16.48 -13.30 -12.08
CA ARG A 18 -16.04 -13.66 -13.44
C ARG A 18 -14.52 -13.64 -13.64
N GLY A 19 -13.74 -13.53 -12.57
CA GLY A 19 -12.26 -13.52 -12.62
C GLY A 19 -11.61 -12.20 -13.06
N GLU A 20 -12.38 -11.25 -13.61
CA GLU A 20 -11.91 -9.88 -13.84
C GLU A 20 -11.84 -9.10 -12.51
N PRO A 21 -10.71 -8.44 -12.22
CA PRO A 21 -10.55 -7.65 -11.00
C PRO A 21 -11.44 -6.40 -11.07
N CYS A 22 -12.27 -6.22 -10.04
CA CYS A 22 -13.05 -5.00 -9.84
C CYS A 22 -12.64 -4.31 -8.54
N PHE A 23 -13.05 -3.05 -8.38
CA PHE A 23 -12.85 -2.32 -7.12
C PHE A 23 -14.19 -2.04 -6.46
N LEU A 24 -14.22 -2.10 -5.14
CA LEU A 24 -15.32 -1.58 -4.35
C LEU A 24 -14.87 -0.27 -3.75
N GLU A 25 -15.60 0.80 -4.03
CA GLU A 25 -15.38 2.11 -3.41
C GLU A 25 -16.35 2.27 -2.25
N ARG A 26 -15.83 2.46 -1.04
CA ARG A 26 -16.59 2.93 0.11
C ARG A 26 -16.39 4.43 0.25
N SER A 27 -17.47 5.17 0.03
CA SER A 27 -17.52 6.61 0.25
C SER A 27 -17.34 6.97 1.74
N PRO A 28 -17.02 8.23 2.04
CA PRO A 28 -16.87 8.70 3.43
C PRO A 28 -18.14 8.52 4.28
N ILE A 29 -19.31 8.52 3.65
CA ILE A 29 -20.62 8.30 4.28
C ILE A 29 -21.03 6.82 4.34
N GLY A 30 -20.09 5.91 4.06
CA GLY A 30 -20.30 4.46 4.13
C GLY A 30 -20.98 3.83 2.91
N LYS A 31 -21.49 4.62 1.93
CA LYS A 31 -22.07 4.05 0.70
C LYS A 31 -21.01 3.30 -0.10
N ILE A 32 -21.37 2.11 -0.57
CA ILE A 32 -20.52 1.25 -1.39
C ILE A 32 -20.94 1.36 -2.86
N ARG A 33 -19.95 1.47 -3.75
CA ARG A 33 -20.13 1.45 -5.20
C ARG A 33 -19.14 0.47 -5.81
N GLN A 34 -19.63 -0.44 -6.66
CA GLN A 34 -18.77 -1.29 -7.46
C GLN A 34 -18.22 -0.52 -8.66
N ILE A 35 -16.95 -0.75 -8.96
CA ILE A 35 -16.22 -0.19 -10.09
C ILE A 35 -15.72 -1.38 -10.90
N ASP A 36 -16.46 -1.69 -11.96
CA ASP A 36 -16.31 -2.96 -12.70
C ASP A 36 -14.93 -3.16 -13.33
N LYS A 37 -14.19 -2.08 -13.61
CA LYS A 37 -12.86 -2.15 -14.22
C LYS A 37 -11.94 -1.14 -13.55
N ALA A 38 -10.68 -1.52 -13.34
CA ALA A 38 -9.65 -0.64 -12.77
C ALA A 38 -9.55 0.71 -13.49
N LYS A 39 -9.66 0.71 -14.83
CA LYS A 39 -9.66 1.95 -15.65
C LYS A 39 -10.83 2.91 -15.39
N ASN A 40 -11.90 2.43 -14.77
CA ASN A 40 -13.06 3.25 -14.42
C ASN A 40 -12.86 4.00 -13.10
N LEU A 41 -11.79 3.69 -12.35
CA LEU A 41 -11.31 4.53 -11.25
C LEU A 41 -10.77 5.82 -11.88
N ARG A 42 -11.57 6.89 -11.83
CA ARG A 42 -11.14 8.19 -12.34
C ARG A 42 -10.27 8.89 -11.31
N PHE A 43 -9.27 9.62 -11.81
CA PHE A 43 -8.43 10.50 -11.00
C PHE A 43 -9.32 11.40 -10.14
N ARG A 44 -9.12 11.33 -8.83
CA ARG A 44 -9.62 12.33 -7.89
C ARG A 44 -8.55 13.41 -7.77
N ASP A 45 -8.96 14.63 -7.42
CA ASP A 45 -8.06 15.75 -7.20
C ASP A 45 -6.79 15.32 -6.44
N ALA A 46 -5.62 15.81 -6.85
CA ALA A 46 -4.30 15.42 -6.34
C ALA A 46 -4.15 15.62 -4.83
N SER A 47 -5.02 16.46 -4.25
CA SER A 47 -5.15 16.73 -2.80
C SER A 47 -5.90 15.63 -2.02
N THR A 48 -6.55 14.68 -2.72
CA THR A 48 -7.40 13.67 -2.08
C THR A 48 -6.56 12.54 -1.49
N HIS A 49 -6.66 12.32 -0.19
CA HIS A 49 -6.14 11.11 0.44
C HIS A 49 -6.99 9.90 0.03
N LEU A 50 -6.34 8.81 -0.38
CA LEU A 50 -7.00 7.57 -0.78
C LEU A 50 -6.45 6.42 0.04
N VAL A 51 -7.34 5.52 0.48
CA VAL A 51 -6.93 4.26 1.10
C VAL A 51 -7.24 3.13 0.13
N VAL A 52 -6.24 2.31 -0.17
CA VAL A 52 -6.39 1.15 -1.07
C VAL A 52 -6.05 -0.12 -0.29
N LYS A 53 -6.99 -1.07 -0.27
CA LYS A 53 -6.81 -2.38 0.34
C LYS A 53 -6.76 -3.45 -0.76
N LEU A 54 -5.61 -4.11 -0.90
CA LEU A 54 -5.35 -5.09 -1.95
C LEU A 54 -5.73 -6.52 -1.54
N ASN A 55 -5.50 -6.89 -0.28
CA ASN A 55 -5.77 -8.24 0.26
C ASN A 55 -7.24 -8.45 0.69
N GLY A 56 -8.17 -7.93 -0.10
CA GLY A 56 -9.61 -8.09 0.10
C GLY A 56 -10.29 -7.00 0.96
N GLY A 57 -11.55 -7.21 1.34
CA GLY A 57 -12.41 -6.23 2.01
C GLY A 57 -13.49 -6.88 2.86
N ILE A 58 -13.76 -6.28 4.02
CA ILE A 58 -14.82 -6.69 4.95
C ILE A 58 -16.11 -5.97 4.52
N SER A 59 -17.15 -6.73 4.19
CA SER A 59 -18.50 -6.18 4.05
C SER A 59 -19.17 -6.20 5.42
N TYR A 60 -19.22 -5.04 6.08
CA TYR A 60 -19.87 -4.93 7.40
C TYR A 60 -21.40 -5.09 7.36
N PHE A 61 -22.00 -5.01 6.18
CA PHE A 61 -23.46 -5.01 6.01
C PHE A 61 -24.01 -6.33 5.41
N GLY A 62 -23.15 -7.30 5.08
CA GLY A 62 -23.59 -8.62 4.60
C GLY A 62 -24.03 -8.66 3.13
N ASP A 63 -24.13 -7.51 2.45
CA ASP A 63 -24.56 -7.40 1.05
C ASP A 63 -23.57 -8.01 0.03
N MET A 64 -22.36 -8.35 0.49
CA MET A 64 -21.29 -8.93 -0.32
C MET A 64 -20.54 -9.95 0.52
N SER A 65 -20.15 -11.06 -0.10
CA SER A 65 -19.26 -12.03 0.54
C SER A 65 -17.96 -11.33 0.94
N GLU A 66 -17.56 -11.50 2.21
CA GLU A 66 -16.23 -11.09 2.66
C GLU A 66 -15.18 -11.78 1.80
N GLN A 67 -14.23 -11.00 1.30
CA GLN A 67 -13.06 -11.51 0.59
C GLN A 67 -11.86 -11.16 1.43
N ALA A 68 -11.15 -12.18 1.90
CA ALA A 68 -9.89 -12.03 2.59
C ALA A 68 -8.87 -12.96 1.92
N SER A 69 -7.67 -12.44 1.65
CA SER A 69 -6.53 -13.30 1.37
C SER A 69 -6.02 -13.82 2.71
N VAL A 70 -6.09 -15.14 2.90
CA VAL A 70 -5.68 -15.83 4.14
C VAL A 70 -4.53 -16.79 3.87
N GLU A 71 -4.42 -17.30 2.63
CA GLU A 71 -3.39 -18.27 2.25
C GLU A 71 -2.25 -17.61 1.46
N ARG A 72 -1.00 -18.04 1.72
CA ARG A 72 0.19 -17.57 1.00
C ARG A 72 0.02 -17.58 -0.53
N GLY A 73 -0.55 -18.63 -1.10
CA GLY A 73 -0.77 -18.73 -2.54
C GLY A 73 -1.77 -17.70 -3.10
N GLN A 74 -2.61 -17.09 -2.26
CA GLN A 74 -3.46 -15.96 -2.66
C GLN A 74 -2.63 -14.66 -2.75
N PHE A 75 -1.75 -14.41 -1.78
CA PHE A 75 -0.82 -13.26 -1.82
C PHE A 75 0.14 -13.35 -3.01
N GLU A 76 0.68 -14.54 -3.31
CA GLU A 76 1.57 -14.74 -4.45
C GLU A 76 0.85 -14.50 -5.79
N ARG A 77 -0.38 -15.01 -5.95
CA ARG A 77 -1.21 -14.74 -7.14
C ARG A 77 -1.58 -13.27 -7.27
N LEU A 78 -1.84 -12.60 -6.15
CA LEU A 78 -2.08 -11.16 -6.14
C LEU A 78 -0.84 -10.40 -6.59
N ALA A 79 0.32 -10.69 -5.98
CA ALA A 79 1.60 -10.07 -6.27
C ALA A 79 1.95 -10.10 -7.75
N GLN A 80 1.74 -11.24 -8.41
CA GLN A 80 1.98 -11.42 -9.86
C GLN A 80 1.12 -10.51 -10.73
N ARG A 81 -0.04 -10.06 -10.23
CA ARG A 81 -1.03 -9.29 -10.98
C ARG A 81 -1.02 -7.80 -10.65
N ILE A 82 -0.25 -7.36 -9.64
CA ILE A 82 -0.25 -5.97 -9.15
C ILE A 82 -0.15 -4.91 -10.27
N PRO A 83 0.75 -5.04 -11.26
CA PRO A 83 0.83 -4.06 -12.34
C PRO A 83 -0.45 -3.95 -13.18
N GLU A 84 -1.19 -5.04 -13.33
CA GLU A 84 -2.38 -5.15 -14.19
C GLU A 84 -3.68 -4.79 -13.47
N ILE A 85 -3.76 -5.07 -12.17
CA ILE A 85 -4.98 -4.82 -11.38
C ILE A 85 -5.08 -3.37 -10.91
N LEU A 86 -3.96 -2.66 -10.80
CA LEU A 86 -3.98 -1.29 -10.32
C LEU A 86 -4.56 -0.34 -11.38
N PRO A 87 -5.48 0.56 -11.01
CA PRO A 87 -5.93 1.64 -11.86
C PRO A 87 -4.75 2.46 -12.40
N GLY A 88 -4.81 2.84 -13.68
CA GLY A 88 -3.70 3.52 -14.35
C GLY A 88 -3.25 4.80 -13.65
N TYR A 89 -4.16 5.55 -13.02
CA TYR A 89 -3.77 6.72 -12.24
C TYR A 89 -3.00 6.33 -10.96
N LEU A 90 -3.43 5.29 -10.23
CA LEU A 90 -2.69 4.82 -9.04
C LEU A 90 -1.30 4.30 -9.45
N SER A 91 -1.21 3.56 -10.55
CA SER A 91 0.08 3.14 -11.11
C SER A 91 0.96 4.34 -11.47
N SER A 92 0.37 5.41 -12.02
CA SER A 92 1.10 6.64 -12.33
C SER A 92 1.58 7.37 -11.07
N GLU A 93 0.73 7.52 -10.06
CA GLU A 93 1.09 8.14 -8.78
C GLU A 93 2.18 7.38 -8.05
N LEU A 94 2.10 6.04 -8.00
CA LEU A 94 3.14 5.19 -7.40
C LEU A 94 4.47 5.28 -8.16
N LYS A 95 4.44 5.62 -9.46
CA LYS A 95 5.63 5.88 -10.26
C LYS A 95 6.20 7.28 -10.09
N THR A 96 5.48 8.23 -9.50
CA THR A 96 5.95 9.63 -9.41
C THR A 96 6.14 10.11 -7.98
N ARG A 97 5.66 9.37 -6.98
CA ARG A 97 5.76 9.74 -5.57
C ARG A 97 6.74 8.86 -4.81
N SER A 98 7.26 9.42 -3.73
CA SER A 98 7.90 8.65 -2.67
C SER A 98 6.93 7.68 -2.03
N MET A 99 7.43 6.50 -1.68
CA MET A 99 6.71 5.52 -0.90
C MET A 99 7.37 5.31 0.46
N LEU A 100 6.55 5.12 1.48
CA LEU A 100 6.98 4.72 2.81
C LEU A 100 6.29 3.40 3.15
N PHE A 101 7.07 2.33 3.29
CA PHE A 101 6.61 1.01 3.69
C PHE A 101 6.75 0.85 5.20
N LEU A 102 5.65 0.57 5.88
CA LEU A 102 5.57 0.45 7.34
C LEU A 102 5.12 -0.97 7.74
N GLY A 103 5.73 -1.51 8.80
CA GLY A 103 5.36 -2.81 9.37
C GLY A 103 6.13 -4.01 8.84
N HIS A 104 5.73 -5.21 9.28
CA HIS A 104 6.45 -6.47 9.09
C HIS A 104 6.41 -7.04 7.65
N GLY A 105 5.88 -6.27 6.69
CA GLY A 105 5.47 -6.75 5.38
C GLY A 105 6.55 -6.83 4.30
N LEU A 106 7.81 -6.48 4.54
CA LEU A 106 8.82 -6.52 3.46
C LEU A 106 9.11 -7.93 2.91
N ALA A 107 8.78 -8.97 3.67
CA ALA A 107 8.87 -10.35 3.21
C ALA A 107 7.61 -10.82 2.46
N GLU A 108 6.52 -10.04 2.49
CA GLU A 108 5.27 -10.42 1.85
C GLU A 108 5.38 -10.32 0.33
N PRO A 109 4.85 -11.31 -0.42
CA PRO A 109 4.98 -11.34 -1.87
C PRO A 109 4.45 -10.09 -2.58
N ASP A 110 3.32 -9.56 -2.12
CA ASP A 110 2.62 -8.40 -2.69
C ASP A 110 3.40 -7.10 -2.44
N VAL A 111 3.92 -6.91 -1.23
CA VAL A 111 4.81 -5.79 -0.89
C VAL A 111 6.09 -5.86 -1.72
N GLY A 112 6.71 -7.04 -1.83
CA GLY A 112 7.89 -7.22 -2.68
C GLY A 112 7.62 -6.91 -4.15
N ALA A 113 6.43 -7.24 -4.65
CA ALA A 113 6.02 -6.89 -6.01
C ALA A 113 5.80 -5.38 -6.18
N LEU A 114 5.22 -4.69 -5.19
CA LEU A 114 5.09 -3.23 -5.19
C LEU A 114 6.47 -2.54 -5.21
N ILE A 115 7.41 -2.99 -4.38
CA ILE A 115 8.77 -2.43 -4.33
C ILE A 115 9.45 -2.62 -5.69
N ARG A 116 9.44 -3.84 -6.24
CA ARG A 116 10.07 -4.13 -7.54
C ARG A 116 9.50 -3.30 -8.69
N GLU A 117 8.19 -3.11 -8.71
CA GLU A 117 7.52 -2.40 -9.81
C GLU A 117 7.62 -0.87 -9.68
N TYR A 118 7.59 -0.34 -8.45
CA TYR A 118 7.35 1.09 -8.22
C TYR A 118 8.49 1.83 -7.50
N ALA A 119 9.33 1.15 -6.73
CA ALA A 119 10.41 1.78 -5.97
C ALA A 119 11.69 2.05 -6.79
N ASP A 120 11.70 1.67 -8.07
CA ASP A 120 12.89 1.64 -8.93
C ASP A 120 13.75 2.91 -8.88
N SER A 121 15.06 2.68 -8.75
CA SER A 121 16.14 3.64 -8.54
C SER A 121 16.63 4.33 -9.82
N THR A 122 16.12 3.93 -10.99
CA THR A 122 16.66 4.35 -12.30
C THR A 122 16.17 5.71 -12.81
N SER A 123 15.33 6.42 -12.05
CA SER A 123 14.80 7.72 -12.45
C SER A 123 15.07 8.76 -11.37
N ASP A 124 15.00 10.06 -11.73
CA ASP A 124 15.08 11.23 -10.83
C ASP A 124 13.96 11.28 -9.77
N ARG A 125 13.42 10.13 -9.38
CA ARG A 125 12.33 9.95 -8.44
C ARG A 125 12.77 10.31 -7.03
N VAL A 126 11.77 10.77 -6.29
CA VAL A 126 11.85 10.95 -4.84
C VAL A 126 11.98 9.56 -4.20
N GLY A 127 12.94 9.39 -3.29
CA GLY A 127 13.30 8.07 -2.74
C GLY A 127 12.12 7.29 -2.13
N SER A 128 12.28 5.98 -2.01
CA SER A 128 11.35 5.12 -1.24
C SER A 128 12.05 4.63 0.03
N TRP A 129 11.28 4.52 1.11
CA TRP A 129 11.79 4.10 2.43
C TRP A 129 10.99 2.96 2.99
N ALA A 130 11.63 2.12 3.79
CA ALA A 130 10.94 1.15 4.61
C ALA A 130 11.50 1.14 6.04
N VAL A 131 10.61 1.00 7.01
CA VAL A 131 10.98 0.92 8.44
C VAL A 131 10.95 -0.54 8.87
N GLN A 132 12.11 -1.06 9.26
CA GLN A 132 12.21 -2.42 9.77
C GLN A 132 13.37 -2.54 10.75
N LEU A 133 13.05 -2.93 11.99
CA LEU A 133 14.04 -3.24 13.00
C LEU A 133 14.80 -4.52 12.62
N ALA A 134 16.13 -4.43 12.61
CA ALA A 134 16.98 -5.59 12.42
C ALA A 134 16.80 -6.58 13.57
N PRO A 135 16.66 -7.89 13.29
CA PRO A 135 16.54 -8.89 14.34
C PRO A 135 17.82 -8.95 15.18
N GLU A 136 17.67 -9.21 16.48
CA GLU A 136 18.79 -9.29 17.43
C GLU A 136 19.63 -10.55 17.24
N GLN A 137 19.01 -11.65 16.80
CA GLN A 137 19.67 -12.95 16.66
C GLN A 137 20.59 -12.99 15.43
N THR A 138 21.83 -13.45 15.60
CA THR A 138 22.88 -13.40 14.58
C THR A 138 22.50 -14.06 13.25
N ILE A 139 21.85 -15.23 13.28
CA ILE A 139 21.48 -15.98 12.07
C ILE A 139 20.38 -15.25 11.29
N GLU A 140 19.36 -14.77 12.00
CA GLU A 140 18.26 -13.99 11.41
C GLU A 140 18.77 -12.66 10.87
N ARG A 141 19.76 -12.07 11.54
CA ARG A 141 20.40 -10.81 11.14
C ARG A 141 21.14 -10.92 9.82
N GLN A 142 21.93 -11.97 9.59
CA GLN A 142 22.60 -12.16 8.29
C GLN A 142 21.59 -12.30 7.14
N SER A 143 20.49 -13.03 7.38
CA SER A 143 19.41 -13.18 6.41
C SER A 143 18.65 -11.87 6.17
N TRP A 144 18.50 -11.06 7.22
CA TRP A 144 17.94 -9.71 7.12
C TRP A 144 18.86 -8.76 6.35
N GLU A 145 20.16 -8.73 6.65
CA GLU A 145 21.15 -7.88 5.98
C GLU A 145 21.25 -8.20 4.48
N THR A 146 21.20 -9.48 4.12
CA THR A 146 21.17 -9.91 2.71
C THR A 146 19.93 -9.36 1.99
N ARG A 147 18.74 -9.53 2.58
CA ARG A 147 17.49 -8.97 2.02
C ARG A 147 17.54 -7.44 1.96
N ALA A 148 18.13 -6.81 2.97
CA ALA A 148 18.25 -5.37 3.04
C ALA A 148 19.09 -4.82 1.88
N GLN A 149 20.22 -5.47 1.59
CA GLN A 149 21.06 -5.14 0.44
C GLN A 149 20.30 -5.34 -0.88
N ASP A 150 19.50 -6.40 -1.01
CA ASP A 150 18.71 -6.65 -2.21
C ASP A 150 17.61 -5.60 -2.44
N TRP A 151 17.03 -5.08 -1.36
CA TRP A 151 16.08 -3.96 -1.45
C TRP A 151 16.76 -2.63 -1.77
N GLN A 152 17.94 -2.37 -1.22
CA GLN A 152 18.73 -1.18 -1.56
C GLN A 152 19.09 -1.13 -3.04
N LYS A 153 19.45 -2.28 -3.65
CA LYS A 153 19.68 -2.37 -5.11
C LYS A 153 18.45 -1.98 -5.93
N GLN A 154 17.25 -2.12 -5.37
CA GLN A 154 15.97 -1.75 -5.99
C GLN A 154 15.53 -0.32 -5.67
N GLY A 155 16.38 0.50 -5.02
CA GLY A 155 16.05 1.89 -4.69
C GLY A 155 15.35 2.10 -3.36
N LEU A 156 15.17 1.05 -2.54
CA LEU A 156 14.55 1.15 -1.23
C LEU A 156 15.59 1.46 -0.15
N THR A 157 15.41 2.57 0.55
CA THR A 157 16.20 2.89 1.76
C THR A 157 15.58 2.24 2.98
N LEU A 158 16.34 1.39 3.66
CA LEU A 158 15.90 0.75 4.89
C LEU A 158 16.32 1.55 6.12
N LEU A 159 15.32 1.93 6.91
CA LEU A 159 15.47 2.58 8.20
C LEU A 159 15.42 1.48 9.26
N ASN A 160 16.57 1.22 9.87
CA ASN A 160 16.70 0.27 10.97
C ASN A 160 16.20 0.92 12.26
N ASP A 161 14.87 0.91 12.43
CA ASP A 161 14.21 1.48 13.59
C ASP A 161 13.01 0.62 13.99
N ASP A 162 12.62 0.75 15.25
CA ASP A 162 11.37 0.20 15.75
C ASP A 162 10.19 1.01 15.17
N LEU A 163 9.13 0.33 14.76
CA LEU A 163 8.01 0.97 14.09
C LEU A 163 7.27 1.96 15.02
N GLU A 164 7.05 1.60 16.28
CA GLU A 164 6.34 2.47 17.22
C GLU A 164 7.14 3.74 17.49
N ARG A 165 8.46 3.60 17.67
CA ARG A 165 9.37 4.74 17.83
C ARG A 165 9.40 5.62 16.59
N PHE A 166 9.48 5.02 15.40
CA PHE A 166 9.47 5.75 14.15
C PHE A 166 8.16 6.54 13.98
N ILE A 167 7.00 5.92 14.21
CA ILE A 167 5.70 6.59 14.09
C ILE A 167 5.62 7.79 15.04
N ALA A 168 5.99 7.61 16.31
CA ALA A 168 5.98 8.71 17.28
C ALA A 168 6.88 9.88 16.86
N ALA A 169 8.09 9.58 16.36
CA ALA A 169 8.99 10.61 15.86
C ALA A 169 8.46 11.30 14.59
N PHE A 170 7.83 10.53 13.70
CA PHE A 170 7.24 11.01 12.46
C PHE A 170 6.04 11.94 12.70
N GLU A 171 5.17 11.61 13.65
CA GLU A 171 4.04 12.46 14.07
C GLU A 171 4.54 13.82 14.59
N ILE A 172 5.55 13.82 15.47
CA ILE A 172 6.16 15.07 15.98
C ILE A 172 6.75 15.90 14.83
N ALA A 173 7.40 15.25 13.86
CA ALA A 173 7.97 15.94 12.71
C ALA A 173 6.88 16.55 11.80
N LEU A 174 5.78 15.82 11.59
CA LEU A 174 4.63 16.30 10.81
C LEU A 174 3.96 17.51 11.47
N GLU A 175 3.75 17.48 12.78
CA GLU A 175 3.18 18.61 13.52
C GLU A 175 4.01 19.89 13.35
N ARG A 176 5.35 19.75 13.40
CA ARG A 176 6.27 20.87 13.20
C ARG A 176 6.23 21.41 11.77
N ALA A 177 6.18 20.52 10.78
CA ALA A 177 6.12 20.90 9.37
C ALA A 177 4.81 21.61 8.99
N CYS A 178 3.69 21.24 9.64
CA CYS A 178 2.40 21.89 9.44
C CYS A 178 2.26 23.23 10.18
N ALA A 179 3.13 23.53 11.16
CA ALA A 179 3.11 24.76 11.93
C ALA A 179 3.87 25.93 11.25
N THR A 180 4.64 25.64 10.19
CA THR A 180 5.38 26.60 9.35
C THR A 180 4.63 26.92 8.07
#